data_AF-K8MKD9-F1
#
_entry.id   AF-K8MKD9-F1
#
_cell.length_a   1.000
_cell.length_b   1.000
_cell.length_c   1.000
_cell.angle_alpha   90.00
_cell.angle_beta   90.00
_cell.angle_gamma   90.00
#
_symmetry.space_group_name_H-M   'P 1'
#
loop_
_entity.id
_entity.type
_entity.pdbx_description
1 polymer ?
#
loop_
_entity_poly.entity_id
_entity_poly.type
_entity_poly.pdbx_seq_one_letter_code
_entity_poly.pdbx_strand_id
1 'polypeptide(L)'
;MTVKELCAQEGVSLCYFDGSDWHSPGFFNPTLNILALDINLSVEDQKQVALHELGHKEHTPAQYELNREYCELQADRSMIHHLLEEELQLMEDVRDFNYIKFMEKYKLKTIADETMVKDEYNSLIS
;
A
#
# COMPACT_ATOMS: atom_id res chain seq x y z
N MET A 1 12.64 -1.40 1.53
CA MET A 1 12.48 -2.57 0.66
C MET A 1 12.10 -2.18 -0.77
N THR A 2 12.53 -2.96 -1.78
CA THR A 2 12.10 -2.84 -3.20
C THR A 2 10.83 -3.65 -3.48
N VAL A 3 10.07 -3.31 -4.53
CA VAL A 3 8.85 -4.06 -4.91
C VAL A 3 9.13 -5.54 -5.17
N LYS A 4 10.29 -5.85 -5.77
CA LYS A 4 10.70 -7.24 -6.03
C LYS A 4 10.95 -8.03 -4.74
N GLU A 5 11.58 -7.41 -3.75
CA GLU A 5 11.79 -8.01 -2.43
C GLU A 5 10.45 -8.22 -1.70
N LEU A 6 9.55 -7.24 -1.75
CA LEU A 6 8.20 -7.34 -1.20
C LEU A 6 7.43 -8.52 -1.81
N CYS A 7 7.42 -8.63 -3.14
CA CYS A 7 6.76 -9.75 -3.83
C CYS A 7 7.37 -11.11 -3.43
N ALA A 8 8.70 -11.17 -3.26
CA ALA A 8 9.37 -12.40 -2.83
C ALA A 8 9.01 -12.79 -1.40
N GLN A 9 8.88 -11.83 -0.48
CA GLN A 9 8.42 -12.06 0.89
C GLN A 9 6.97 -12.55 0.92
N GLU A 10 6.11 -11.94 0.11
CA GLU A 10 4.70 -12.30 0.01
C GLU A 10 4.43 -13.58 -0.79
N GLY A 11 5.45 -14.13 -1.45
CA GLY A 11 5.32 -15.29 -2.33
C GLY A 11 4.49 -15.01 -3.59
N VAL A 12 4.49 -13.77 -4.08
CA VAL A 12 3.70 -13.30 -5.22
C VAL A 12 4.62 -13.07 -6.44
N SER A 13 4.12 -13.36 -7.64
CA SER A 13 4.85 -13.07 -8.87
C SER A 13 4.67 -11.61 -9.29
N LEU A 14 5.76 -10.92 -9.62
CA LEU A 14 5.71 -9.54 -10.11
C LEU A 14 5.64 -9.49 -11.64
N CYS A 15 4.69 -8.73 -12.16
CA CYS A 15 4.53 -8.43 -13.58
C CYS A 15 4.45 -6.92 -13.78
N TYR A 16 5.03 -6.44 -14.88
CA TYR A 16 4.89 -5.05 -15.31
C TYR A 16 4.07 -4.99 -16.60
N PHE A 17 3.20 -4.00 -16.70
CA PHE A 17 2.42 -3.72 -17.90
C PHE A 17 2.48 -2.23 -18.24
N ASP A 18 2.17 -1.88 -19.49
CA ASP A 18 1.98 -0.48 -19.87
C ASP A 18 0.57 -0.03 -19.50
N GLY A 19 0.47 0.82 -18.47
CA GLY A 19 -0.80 1.30 -17.93
C GLY A 19 -1.37 2.54 -18.62
N SER A 20 -0.73 3.05 -19.69
CA SER A 20 -1.14 4.29 -20.36
C SER A 20 -2.61 4.32 -20.80
N ASP A 21 -3.15 3.16 -21.21
CA ASP A 21 -4.54 2.97 -21.64
C ASP A 21 -5.36 2.09 -20.66
N TRP A 22 -4.86 1.91 -19.42
CA TRP A 22 -5.50 1.11 -18.39
C TRP A 22 -6.14 1.99 -17.31
N HIS A 23 -7.17 1.48 -16.64
CA HIS A 23 -7.96 2.25 -15.69
C HIS A 23 -7.38 2.28 -14.26
N SER A 24 -6.27 1.61 -14.02
CA SER A 24 -5.64 1.47 -12.70
C SER A 24 -4.11 1.47 -12.79
N PRO A 25 -3.38 2.01 -11.81
CA PRO A 25 -1.91 1.90 -11.76
C PRO A 25 -1.41 0.48 -11.45
N GLY A 26 -2.27 -0.42 -10.99
CA GLY A 26 -1.90 -1.80 -10.66
C GLY A 26 -3.12 -2.68 -10.38
N PHE A 27 -2.87 -3.97 -10.17
CA PHE A 27 -3.85 -4.90 -9.62
C PHE A 27 -3.18 -6.15 -9.03
N PHE A 28 -3.79 -6.74 -8.00
CA PHE A 28 -3.48 -8.10 -7.57
C PHE A 28 -4.47 -9.12 -8.14
N ASN A 29 -3.96 -10.18 -8.76
CA ASN A 29 -4.76 -11.31 -9.24
C ASN A 29 -4.55 -12.53 -8.32
N PRO A 30 -5.52 -12.88 -7.44
CA PRO A 30 -5.37 -13.98 -6.50
C PRO A 30 -5.33 -15.36 -7.19
N THR A 31 -6.01 -15.51 -8.33
CA THR A 31 -6.05 -16.79 -9.08
C THR A 31 -4.68 -17.14 -9.66
N LEU A 32 -3.98 -16.14 -10.21
CA LEU A 32 -2.64 -16.32 -10.79
C LEU A 32 -1.52 -16.05 -9.79
N ASN A 33 -1.85 -15.51 -8.62
CA ASN A 33 -0.91 -15.04 -7.60
C ASN A 33 0.13 -14.07 -8.20
N ILE A 34 -0.38 -13.09 -8.96
CA ILE A 34 0.41 -12.07 -9.68
C ILE A 34 0.04 -10.68 -9.16
N LEU A 35 1.05 -9.91 -8.80
CA LEU A 35 0.97 -8.46 -8.68
C LEU A 35 1.39 -7.84 -10.02
N ALA A 36 0.48 -7.09 -10.63
CA ALA A 36 0.74 -6.34 -11.85
C ALA A 36 0.84 -4.85 -11.54
N LEU A 37 1.90 -4.19 -12.01
CA LEU A 37 2.12 -2.75 -11.83
C LEU A 37 2.37 -2.04 -13.16
N ASP A 38 1.89 -0.81 -13.29
CA ASP A 38 2.20 0.05 -14.42
C ASP A 38 3.69 0.43 -14.40
N ILE A 39 4.38 0.13 -15.50
CA ILE A 39 5.80 0.42 -15.70
C ILE A 39 6.11 1.92 -15.74
N ASN A 40 5.12 2.75 -16.05
CA ASN A 40 5.28 4.20 -16.19
C ASN A 40 5.31 4.94 -14.84
N LEU A 41 4.99 4.24 -13.74
CA LEU A 41 5.03 4.80 -12.38
C LEU A 41 6.47 5.02 -11.90
N SER A 42 6.66 6.03 -11.05
CA SER A 42 7.92 6.21 -10.32
C SER A 42 8.15 5.03 -9.37
N VAL A 43 9.39 4.78 -8.95
CA VAL A 43 9.72 3.68 -8.02
C VAL A 43 8.94 3.80 -6.70
N GLU A 44 8.73 5.03 -6.22
CA GLU A 44 7.96 5.31 -5.01
C GLU A 44 6.47 5.01 -5.22
N ASP A 45 5.89 5.47 -6.34
CA ASP A 45 4.48 5.21 -6.66
C ASP A 45 4.23 3.71 -6.92
N GLN A 46 5.15 3.00 -7.60
CA GLN A 46 5.06 1.55 -7.78
C GLN A 46 5.00 0.81 -6.45
N LYS A 47 5.77 1.27 -5.47
CA LYS A 47 5.79 0.66 -4.14
C LYS A 47 4.51 0.92 -3.37
N GLN A 48 4.01 2.15 -3.42
CA GLN A 48 2.75 2.51 -2.78
C GLN A 48 1.59 1.66 -3.35
N VAL A 49 1.51 1.56 -4.68
CA VAL A 49 0.50 0.71 -5.36
C VAL A 49 0.69 -0.76 -5.01
N ALA A 50 1.94 -1.26 -5.01
CA ALA A 50 2.21 -2.66 -4.65
C ALA A 50 1.69 -3.02 -3.26
N LEU A 51 1.94 -2.16 -2.26
CA LEU A 51 1.47 -2.36 -0.89
C LEU A 51 -0.06 -2.33 -0.79
N HIS A 52 -0.72 -1.44 -1.52
CA HIS A 52 -2.19 -1.40 -1.60
C HIS A 52 -2.76 -2.70 -2.17
N GLU A 53 -2.27 -3.10 -3.35
CA GLU A 53 -2.77 -4.29 -4.04
C GLU A 53 -2.53 -5.57 -3.24
N LEU A 54 -1.40 -5.67 -2.55
CA LEU A 54 -1.12 -6.78 -1.63
C LEU A 54 -1.99 -6.73 -0.37
N GLY A 55 -2.47 -5.55 0.04
CA GLY A 55 -3.51 -5.39 1.06
C GLY A 55 -4.84 -6.05 0.69
N HIS A 56 -5.08 -6.34 -0.60
CA HIS A 56 -6.24 -7.12 -1.04
C HIS A 56 -6.04 -8.63 -1.05
N LYS A 57 -4.85 -9.13 -0.72
CA LYS A 57 -4.49 -10.56 -0.85
C LYS A 57 -5.43 -11.50 -0.10
N GLU A 58 -5.91 -11.08 1.08
CA GLU A 58 -6.80 -11.86 1.93
C GLU A 58 -8.30 -11.60 1.67
N HIS A 59 -8.64 -10.71 0.72
CA HIS A 59 -10.02 -10.47 0.32
C HIS A 59 -10.49 -11.49 -0.72
N THR A 60 -11.65 -12.08 -0.46
CA THR A 60 -12.37 -12.88 -1.46
C THR A 60 -13.15 -11.99 -2.42
N PRO A 61 -13.40 -12.44 -3.67
CA PRO A 61 -14.25 -11.71 -4.61
C PRO A 61 -15.63 -11.37 -4.02
N ALA A 62 -16.24 -12.29 -3.27
CA ALA A 62 -17.53 -12.07 -2.63
C ALA A 62 -17.49 -10.95 -1.57
N GLN A 63 -16.41 -10.86 -0.78
CA GLN A 63 -16.24 -9.76 0.18
C GLN A 63 -16.13 -8.42 -0.54
N TYR A 64 -15.34 -8.38 -1.62
CA TYR A 64 -15.15 -7.16 -2.41
C TYR A 64 -16.43 -6.71 -3.10
N GLU A 65 -17.21 -7.65 -3.68
CA GLU A 65 -18.51 -7.35 -4.30
C GLU A 65 -19.53 -6.80 -3.28
N LEU A 66 -19.54 -7.34 -2.06
CA LEU A 66 -20.50 -6.95 -1.03
C LEU A 66 -20.10 -5.69 -0.27
N ASN A 67 -18.80 -5.47 -0.05
CA ASN A 67 -18.27 -4.41 0.83
C ASN A 67 -17.03 -3.75 0.25
N ARG A 68 -17.09 -3.32 -1.02
CA ARG A 68 -15.96 -2.73 -1.74
C ARG A 68 -15.24 -1.65 -0.94
N GLU A 69 -15.96 -0.64 -0.44
CA GLU A 69 -15.36 0.48 0.30
C GLU A 69 -14.59 0.01 1.54
N TYR A 70 -15.09 -1.00 2.25
CA TYR A 70 -14.39 -1.58 3.40
C TYR A 70 -13.10 -2.28 2.96
N CYS A 71 -13.12 -3.03 1.87
CA CYS A 71 -11.93 -3.69 1.34
C CYS A 71 -10.86 -2.69 0.87
N GLU A 72 -11.26 -1.58 0.24
CA GLU A 72 -10.34 -0.48 -0.12
C GLU A 72 -9.72 0.14 1.14
N LEU A 73 -10.53 0.45 2.16
CA LEU A 73 -10.01 0.99 3.43
C LEU A 73 -9.06 0.03 4.16
N GLN A 74 -9.27 -1.28 4.07
CA GLN A 74 -8.34 -2.26 4.63
C GLN A 74 -7.02 -2.30 3.85
N ALA A 75 -7.07 -2.21 2.52
CA ALA A 75 -5.89 -2.15 1.68
C ALA A 75 -5.09 -0.85 1.89
N ASP A 76 -5.77 0.30 1.94
CA ASP A 76 -5.17 1.60 2.28
C ASP A 76 -4.50 1.55 3.65
N ARG A 77 -5.16 0.97 4.65
CA ARG A 77 -4.60 0.83 6.00
C ARG A 77 -3.37 -0.06 6.02
N SER A 78 -3.41 -1.20 5.32
CA SER A 78 -2.24 -2.09 5.16
C SER A 78 -1.07 -1.35 4.48
N MET A 79 -1.34 -0.61 3.42
CA MET A 79 -0.34 0.21 2.74
C MET A 79 0.28 1.24 3.69
N ILE A 80 -0.54 2.00 4.42
CA ILE A 80 -0.09 3.01 5.39
C ILE A 80 0.76 2.38 6.48
N HIS A 81 0.36 1.22 7.02
CA HIS A 81 1.11 0.50 8.04
C HIS A 81 2.56 0.21 7.61
N HIS A 82 2.74 -0.38 6.42
CA HIS A 82 4.07 -0.73 5.92
C HIS A 82 4.91 0.50 5.58
N LEU A 83 4.29 1.56 5.03
CA LEU A 83 4.98 2.82 4.76
C LEU A 83 5.46 3.48 6.06
N LEU A 84 4.64 3.45 7.12
CA LEU A 84 5.03 3.94 8.45
C LEU A 84 6.15 3.11 9.04
N GLU A 85 6.03 1.77 9.03
CA GLU A 85 7.06 0.88 9.57
C GLU A 85 8.44 1.20 8.96
N GLU A 86 8.51 1.34 7.64
CA GLU A 86 9.76 1.68 6.95
C GLU A 86 10.29 3.07 7.28
N GLU A 87 9.44 4.10 7.35
CA GLU A 87 9.88 5.46 7.69
C GLU A 87 10.39 5.51 9.13
N LEU A 88 9.68 4.89 10.07
CA LEU A 88 10.05 4.87 11.47
C LEU A 88 11.37 4.09 11.70
N GLN A 89 11.63 3.03 10.95
CA GLN A 89 12.92 2.32 10.98
C GLN A 89 14.12 3.18 10.56
N LEU A 90 13.89 4.24 9.79
CA LEU A 90 14.94 5.17 9.33
C LEU A 90 15.11 6.37 10.28
N MET A 91 14.23 6.56 11.26
CA MET A 91 14.27 7.68 12.19
C MET A 91 15.16 7.38 13.41
N GLU A 92 15.92 8.38 13.87
CA GLU A 92 16.69 8.29 15.12
C GLU A 92 15.77 8.30 16.35
N ASP A 93 14.73 9.15 16.33
CA ASP A 93 13.71 9.24 17.36
C ASP A 93 12.32 9.23 16.69
N VAL A 94 11.57 8.15 16.89
CA VAL A 94 10.22 7.99 16.34
C VAL A 94 9.25 9.08 16.84
N ARG A 95 9.54 9.73 17.98
CA ARG A 95 8.70 10.80 18.54
C ARG A 95 8.74 12.09 17.72
N ASP A 96 9.74 12.24 16.84
CA ASP A 96 9.84 13.37 15.91
C ASP A 96 8.97 13.16 14.64
N PHE A 97 8.23 12.05 14.57
CA PHE A 97 7.37 11.74 13.44
C PHE A 97 6.33 12.85 13.22
N ASN A 98 6.24 13.32 11.98
CA ASN A 98 5.30 14.35 11.56
C ASN A 98 4.34 13.78 10.52
N TYR A 99 3.12 13.47 10.96
CA TYR A 99 2.11 12.85 10.10
C TYR A 99 1.71 13.73 8.90
N ILE A 100 1.79 15.07 9.01
CA ILE A 100 1.47 15.97 7.90
C ILE A 100 2.49 15.79 6.77
N LYS A 101 3.79 15.79 7.11
CA LYS A 101 4.86 15.56 6.12
C LYS A 101 4.77 14.16 5.50
N PHE A 102 4.42 13.15 6.29
CA PHE A 102 4.21 11.80 5.80
C PHE A 102 3.05 11.75 4.80
N MET A 103 1.89 12.33 5.13
CA MET A 103 0.74 12.39 4.24
C MET A 103 1.05 13.16 2.94
N GLU A 104 1.78 14.28 3.03
CA GLU A 104 2.23 15.04 1.86
C GLU A 104 3.13 14.21 0.94
N LYS A 105 4.12 13.50 1.51
CA LYS A 105 5.05 12.64 0.76
C LYS A 105 4.32 11.55 -0.02
N TYR A 106 3.38 10.86 0.62
CA TYR A 106 2.63 9.74 0.04
C TYR A 106 1.30 10.15 -0.61
N LYS A 107 1.07 11.45 -0.80
CA LYS A 107 -0.12 12.01 -1.45
C LYS A 107 -1.45 11.52 -0.84
N LEU A 108 -1.46 11.28 0.47
CA LEU A 108 -2.64 10.89 1.26
C LEU A 108 -3.49 12.14 1.53
N LYS A 109 -4.77 12.11 1.19
CA LYS A 109 -5.62 13.32 1.07
C LYS A 109 -6.93 13.25 1.83
N THR A 110 -7.32 12.09 2.33
CA THR A 110 -8.63 11.90 2.96
C THR A 110 -8.53 11.98 4.48
N ILE A 111 -9.68 12.24 5.13
CA ILE A 111 -9.79 12.16 6.59
C ILE A 111 -9.57 10.72 7.07
N ALA A 112 -9.97 9.72 6.26
CA ALA A 112 -9.71 8.31 6.58
C ALA A 112 -8.21 8.03 6.61
N ASP A 113 -7.45 8.55 5.65
CA ASP A 113 -5.99 8.40 5.62
C ASP A 113 -5.37 9.04 6.87
N GLU A 114 -5.79 10.25 7.24
CA GLU A 114 -5.29 10.94 8.44
C GLU A 114 -5.54 10.12 9.71
N THR A 115 -6.75 9.56 9.84
CA THR A 115 -7.10 8.69 10.96
C THR A 115 -6.23 7.43 10.97
N MET A 116 -6.10 6.74 9.83
CA MET A 116 -5.27 5.53 9.72
C MET A 116 -3.81 5.80 10.04
N VAL A 117 -3.22 6.89 9.53
CA VAL A 117 -1.82 7.25 9.82
C VAL A 117 -1.60 7.43 11.32
N LYS A 118 -2.51 8.13 12.01
CA LYS A 118 -2.39 8.35 13.45
C LYS A 118 -2.58 7.05 14.24
N ASP A 119 -3.56 6.24 13.87
CA ASP A 119 -3.85 4.97 14.54
C ASP A 119 -2.70 3.97 14.38
N GLU A 120 -2.20 3.80 13.15
CA GLU A 120 -1.09 2.91 12.84
C GLU A 120 0.22 3.38 13.50
N TYR A 121 0.51 4.69 13.46
CA TYR A 121 1.67 5.24 14.17
C TYR A 121 1.62 4.91 15.67
N ASN A 122 0.48 5.16 16.32
CA ASN A 122 0.30 4.84 17.74
C ASN A 122 0.44 3.34 18.01
N SER A 123 -0.07 2.49 17.11
CA SER A 123 0.05 1.03 17.23
C SER A 123 1.50 0.54 17.11
N LEU A 124 2.31 1.19 16.28
CA LEU A 124 3.71 0.79 16.02
C LEU A 124 4.68 1.21 17.14
N ILE A 125 4.34 2.26 17.91
CA ILE A 125 5.19 2.78 18.99
C ILE A 125 4.76 2.33 20.39
N SER A 126 3.63 1.62 20.50
CA SER A 126 3.09 1.09 21.77
C SER A 126 3.70 -0.26 22.11
#